data_AF-A0A200PP76-F1
#
_entry.id   AF-A0A200PP76-F1
#
_cell.length_a   1.000
_cell.length_b   1.000
_cell.length_c   1.000
_cell.angle_alpha   90.00
_cell.angle_beta   90.00
_cell.angle_gamma   90.00
#
_symmetry.space_group_name_H-M   'P 1'
#
loop_
_entity.id
_entity.type
_entity.pdbx_description
1 polymer ?
#
loop_
_entity_poly.entity_id
_entity_poly.type
_entity_poly.pdbx_seq_one_letter_code
_entity_poly.pdbx_strand_id
1 'polypeptide(L)'
;MKSNNIVSRIFERQIRNPAPGTSFNCARRFYENLVPSCTIYNVECPDHSFRKFTDDGQFLISFSRNHQDLIVYRPTWLSFSCKDEDCDSDDLPSKAKRFESFFTQLYCVSLASSNEFICKDFFLYVESNQFGLFATQTAQTYDAPTVEGAIHGVPSVEKITFHLVRLQDGVVLDEKIFCNDFVNLAHSMGVFLYDDLLAIMSLRYQTIHILQIRDSGNLVDVRAIGAFCREDDELFLNSHAQYMAISDKSKQQEVPGNQAENGLQHHQQIPGSSFLSGIKQRLLSFIFHGIWNDERDHSLRAQCLKKNFYFHFQDYVDLIMWKVQFLDRHHLLIKFGSVDGGVSRNTDHHPAFFAVYNMETTEFIAFYQNSADELYHLFEQFCDHFHATSRNLLYMNFISSHSNNVYALEQLRSTKSKAGSFTQFVKKMMTSLPFSCQSQSPSPYFDQSLFRFDEKLISATDRHRQSTEHPIKFISRRHPNTLKFKIKPVLPDHPFVGVTGNWVTKSFIGNLLKQLYFVILDLDSRDFIYIFVCIQTGPEAGGADGQTKKISSFLFHPIFPLALSIQHTLLQPSVVNIHFRR
;
A
#
# COMPACT_ATOMS: atom_id res chain seq x y z
N MET A 1 -17.50 33.59 -23.48
CA MET A 1 -16.90 33.31 -22.16
C MET A 1 -17.84 32.42 -21.37
N LYS A 2 -17.42 31.23 -20.92
CA LYS A 2 -18.30 30.37 -20.10
C LYS A 2 -18.29 30.87 -18.66
N SER A 3 -19.48 30.98 -18.07
CA SER A 3 -19.66 31.39 -16.67
C SER A 3 -18.85 30.50 -15.71
N ASN A 4 -18.09 31.12 -14.80
CA ASN A 4 -17.39 30.42 -13.71
C ASN A 4 -18.31 30.09 -12.53
N ASN A 5 -19.59 30.50 -12.59
CA ASN A 5 -20.57 30.21 -11.55
C ASN A 5 -20.85 28.70 -11.49
N ILE A 6 -20.81 28.15 -10.27
CA ILE A 6 -21.09 26.75 -10.00
C ILE A 6 -22.51 26.36 -10.42
N VAL A 7 -23.49 27.27 -10.23
CA VAL A 7 -24.89 27.07 -10.62
C VAL A 7 -24.99 26.89 -12.13
N SER A 8 -24.32 27.76 -12.90
CA SER A 8 -24.27 27.62 -14.36
C SER A 8 -23.64 26.29 -14.80
N ARG A 9 -22.60 25.81 -14.11
CA ARG A 9 -21.95 24.52 -14.44
C ARG A 9 -22.81 23.31 -14.04
N ILE A 10 -23.58 23.39 -12.95
CA ILE A 10 -24.56 22.37 -12.56
C ILE A 10 -25.67 22.28 -13.60
N PHE A 11 -26.27 23.42 -13.99
CA PHE A 11 -27.28 23.45 -15.05
C PHE A 11 -26.73 22.95 -16.39
N GLU A 12 -25.50 23.33 -16.77
CA GLU A 12 -24.86 22.77 -17.97
C GLU A 12 -24.74 21.24 -17.88
N ARG A 13 -24.38 20.68 -16.71
CA ARG A 13 -24.26 19.22 -16.51
C ARG A 13 -25.62 18.51 -16.52
N GLN A 14 -26.67 19.12 -15.98
CA GLN A 14 -28.01 18.54 -15.92
C GLN A 14 -28.74 18.57 -17.27
N ILE A 15 -28.50 19.61 -18.07
CA ILE A 15 -29.26 19.86 -19.31
C ILE A 15 -28.50 19.39 -20.55
N ARG A 16 -27.16 19.38 -20.54
CA ARG A 16 -26.35 18.99 -21.70
C ARG A 16 -25.72 17.62 -21.49
N ASN A 17 -26.03 16.71 -22.40
CA ASN A 17 -25.24 15.50 -22.56
C ASN A 17 -23.86 15.88 -23.11
N PRO A 18 -22.76 15.49 -22.44
CA PRO A 18 -21.43 15.66 -22.99
C PRO A 18 -21.30 14.87 -24.28
N ALA A 19 -20.44 15.33 -25.19
CA ALA A 19 -20.08 14.53 -26.37
C ALA A 19 -19.52 13.17 -25.91
N PRO A 20 -19.73 12.08 -26.68
CA PRO A 20 -19.20 10.77 -26.34
C PRO A 20 -17.71 10.83 -25.97
N GLY A 21 -17.32 10.20 -24.86
CA GLY A 21 -15.94 10.20 -24.35
C GLY A 21 -15.48 11.49 -23.64
N THR A 22 -16.33 12.51 -23.49
CA THR A 22 -15.94 13.80 -22.86
C THR A 22 -16.48 14.02 -21.45
N SER A 23 -17.25 13.08 -20.92
CA SER A 23 -17.86 13.13 -19.57
C SER A 23 -16.84 13.44 -18.48
N PHE A 24 -15.67 12.82 -18.54
CA PHE A 24 -14.58 13.03 -17.59
C PHE A 24 -14.00 14.46 -17.64
N ASN A 25 -13.80 15.02 -18.84
CA ASN A 25 -13.36 16.41 -18.99
C ASN A 25 -14.40 17.42 -18.49
N CYS A 26 -15.69 17.08 -18.62
CA CYS A 26 -16.77 17.87 -18.02
C CYS A 26 -16.75 17.79 -16.48
N ALA A 27 -16.50 16.61 -15.91
CA ALA A 27 -16.33 16.43 -14.47
C ALA A 27 -15.14 17.23 -13.93
N ARG A 28 -13.98 17.19 -14.60
CA ARG A 28 -12.82 18.04 -14.29
C ARG A 28 -13.17 19.52 -14.19
N ARG A 29 -13.89 20.05 -15.19
CA ARG A 29 -14.35 21.44 -15.17
C ARG A 29 -15.21 21.71 -13.93
N PHE A 30 -16.06 20.80 -13.50
CA PHE A 30 -16.83 21.01 -12.28
C PHE A 30 -15.94 21.21 -11.05
N TYR A 31 -14.91 20.37 -10.88
CA TYR A 31 -13.96 20.44 -9.76
C TYR A 31 -12.98 21.63 -9.82
N GLU A 32 -12.84 22.33 -10.96
CA GLU A 32 -12.08 23.60 -11.01
C GLU A 32 -12.63 24.68 -10.06
N ASN A 33 -13.92 24.59 -9.70
CA ASN A 33 -14.61 25.58 -8.88
C ASN A 33 -15.30 24.98 -7.65
N LEU A 34 -15.56 23.68 -7.62
CA LEU A 34 -16.01 22.96 -6.43
C LEU A 34 -14.77 22.59 -5.59
N VAL A 35 -14.27 23.54 -4.81
CA VAL A 35 -13.10 23.38 -3.93
C VAL A 35 -13.45 23.72 -2.48
N PRO A 36 -12.72 23.19 -1.49
CA PRO A 36 -12.83 23.65 -0.10
C PRO A 36 -12.59 25.17 0.01
N SER A 37 -13.45 25.85 0.77
CA SER A 37 -13.40 27.30 0.98
C SER A 37 -13.38 27.71 2.45
N CYS A 38 -13.72 26.79 3.37
CA CYS A 38 -13.75 26.99 4.80
C CYS A 38 -12.88 25.92 5.51
N THR A 39 -12.39 26.22 6.71
CA THR A 39 -11.65 25.27 7.55
C THR A 39 -12.08 25.43 8.99
N ILE A 40 -12.49 24.33 9.61
CA ILE A 40 -12.66 24.22 11.06
C ILE A 40 -11.41 23.56 11.60
N TYR A 41 -10.72 24.27 12.48
CA TYR A 41 -9.51 23.78 13.11
C TYR A 41 -9.81 23.14 14.46
N ASN A 42 -8.94 22.21 14.86
CA ASN A 42 -9.01 21.54 16.16
C ASN A 42 -10.42 21.00 16.44
N VAL A 43 -10.95 20.26 15.47
CA VAL A 43 -12.25 19.62 15.59
C VAL A 43 -12.19 18.62 16.74
N GLU A 44 -13.19 18.67 17.62
CA GLU A 44 -13.40 17.68 18.67
C GLU A 44 -13.72 16.35 18.00
N CYS A 45 -12.75 15.43 17.98
CA CYS A 45 -12.84 14.14 17.31
C CYS A 45 -12.59 12.98 18.26
N PRO A 46 -13.18 11.81 17.98
CA PRO A 46 -12.87 10.60 18.72
C PRO A 46 -11.39 10.23 18.52
N ASP A 47 -10.82 9.55 19.52
CA ASP A 47 -9.43 9.10 19.52
C ASP A 47 -9.25 7.84 18.65
N HIS A 48 -9.47 8.01 17.35
CA HIS A 48 -9.46 6.95 16.35
C HIS A 48 -8.32 7.16 15.34
N SER A 49 -7.82 6.06 14.80
CA SER A 49 -6.90 6.06 13.66
C SER A 49 -7.71 6.13 12.37
N PHE A 50 -7.86 7.33 11.80
CA PHE A 50 -8.52 7.51 10.50
C PHE A 50 -7.64 7.00 9.37
N ARG A 51 -8.16 6.03 8.60
CA ARG A 51 -7.39 5.32 7.57
C ARG A 51 -7.52 5.98 6.20
N LYS A 52 -8.67 5.82 5.54
CA LYS A 52 -8.95 6.40 4.22
C LYS A 52 -10.46 6.43 3.95
N PHE A 53 -10.87 7.25 2.99
CA PHE A 53 -12.20 7.13 2.38
C PHE A 53 -12.23 5.92 1.44
N THR A 54 -13.37 5.25 1.33
CA THR A 54 -13.60 4.34 0.20
C THR A 54 -13.52 5.11 -1.10
N ASP A 55 -13.19 4.41 -2.18
CA ASP A 55 -12.89 5.04 -3.46
C ASP A 55 -14.12 5.72 -4.09
N ASP A 56 -15.33 5.25 -3.75
CA ASP A 56 -16.62 5.87 -4.06
C ASP A 56 -17.04 6.97 -3.07
N GLY A 57 -16.27 7.18 -1.99
CA GLY A 57 -16.50 8.18 -0.95
C GLY A 57 -17.68 7.89 -0.03
N GLN A 58 -18.30 6.72 -0.08
CA GLN A 58 -19.46 6.41 0.75
C GLN A 58 -19.12 6.24 2.23
N PHE A 59 -17.89 5.80 2.52
CA PHE A 59 -17.46 5.46 3.87
C PHE A 59 -16.10 6.08 4.18
N LEU A 60 -15.93 6.50 5.44
CA LEU A 60 -14.63 6.79 6.04
C LEU A 60 -14.27 5.63 6.97
N ILE A 61 -13.15 4.97 6.66
CA ILE A 61 -12.65 3.82 7.41
C ILE A 61 -11.72 4.30 8.52
N SER A 62 -11.91 3.77 9.72
CA SER A 62 -11.07 4.08 10.87
C SER A 62 -10.95 2.89 11.82
N PHE A 63 -9.95 2.94 12.69
CA PHE A 63 -9.69 1.91 13.68
C PHE A 63 -9.66 2.53 15.08
N SER A 64 -10.03 1.76 16.09
CA SER A 64 -9.86 2.16 17.47
C SER A 64 -8.37 2.36 17.81
N ARG A 65 -8.06 3.16 18.83
CA ARG A 65 -6.68 3.43 19.25
C ARG A 65 -5.90 2.19 19.69
N ASN A 66 -6.57 1.20 20.26
CA ASN A 66 -5.99 -0.10 20.62
C ASN A 66 -5.89 -1.07 19.42
N HIS A 67 -6.32 -0.63 18.23
CA HIS A 67 -6.33 -1.43 17.00
C HIS A 67 -7.10 -2.75 17.16
N GLN A 68 -8.23 -2.75 17.87
CA GLN A 68 -9.09 -3.93 18.01
C GLN A 68 -10.36 -3.85 17.16
N ASP A 69 -10.87 -2.64 16.98
CA ASP A 69 -12.19 -2.40 16.41
C ASP A 69 -12.08 -1.63 15.11
N LEU A 70 -12.87 -2.08 14.13
CA LEU A 70 -13.20 -1.35 12.92
C LEU A 70 -14.36 -0.39 13.22
N ILE A 71 -14.16 0.89 12.96
CA ILE A 71 -15.21 1.91 13.04
C ILE A 71 -15.41 2.51 11.65
N VAL A 72 -16.63 2.40 11.14
CA VAL A 72 -17.00 2.91 9.83
C VAL A 72 -17.95 4.09 9.98
N TYR A 73 -17.58 5.20 9.35
CA TYR A 73 -18.37 6.42 9.33
C TYR A 73 -18.97 6.65 7.95
N ARG A 74 -20.19 7.19 7.92
CA ARG A 74 -20.78 7.78 6.73
C ARG A 74 -20.49 9.28 6.73
N PRO A 75 -19.85 9.83 5.69
CA PRO A 75 -19.74 11.28 5.52
C PRO A 75 -21.14 11.89 5.41
N THR A 76 -21.46 12.79 6.32
CA THR A 76 -22.68 13.59 6.29
C THR A 76 -22.32 14.98 5.81
N TRP A 77 -22.90 15.37 4.66
CA TRP A 77 -22.71 16.72 4.16
C TRP A 77 -23.44 17.70 5.07
N LEU A 78 -22.79 18.81 5.42
CA LEU A 78 -23.41 19.87 6.18
C LEU A 78 -24.54 20.52 5.37
N SER A 79 -25.78 20.33 5.81
CA SER A 79 -26.93 21.14 5.40
C SER A 79 -27.07 22.35 6.33
N PHE A 80 -26.02 23.18 6.48
CA PHE A 80 -26.17 24.48 7.12
C PHE A 80 -26.77 25.46 6.10
N SER A 81 -28.09 25.42 5.90
CA SER A 81 -28.76 26.56 5.27
C SER A 81 -28.98 27.63 6.34
N CYS A 82 -28.42 28.82 6.17
CA CYS A 82 -28.83 29.93 7.04
C CYS A 82 -30.31 30.20 6.75
N LYS A 83 -31.17 29.99 7.75
CA LYS A 83 -32.64 30.10 7.60
C LYS A 83 -33.23 31.33 8.28
N ASP A 84 -32.44 32.15 8.94
CA ASP A 84 -32.96 33.28 9.70
C ASP A 84 -32.51 34.62 9.10
N GLU A 85 -33.44 35.57 9.07
CA GLU A 85 -33.31 36.90 8.44
C GLU A 85 -32.30 37.83 9.12
N ASP A 86 -31.60 37.38 10.17
CA ASP A 86 -30.54 38.11 10.89
C ASP A 86 -29.19 37.35 10.86
N CYS A 87 -28.79 36.85 9.69
CA CYS A 87 -27.51 36.14 9.52
C CYS A 87 -26.35 37.13 9.25
N ASP A 88 -26.12 38.07 10.18
CA ASP A 88 -24.98 39.00 10.15
C ASP A 88 -23.69 38.42 10.78
N SER A 89 -23.73 37.15 11.21
CA SER A 89 -22.53 36.44 11.66
C SER A 89 -22.07 35.44 10.60
N ASP A 90 -20.87 35.65 10.08
CA ASP A 90 -20.14 34.69 9.25
C ASP A 90 -19.79 33.37 9.98
N ASP A 91 -20.19 33.25 11.24
CA ASP A 91 -19.81 32.19 12.16
C ASP A 91 -20.63 30.91 11.98
N LEU A 92 -19.92 29.79 11.97
CA LEU A 92 -20.52 28.45 11.95
C LEU A 92 -21.15 28.14 13.32
N PRO A 93 -22.25 27.35 13.36
CA PRO A 93 -22.82 26.90 14.62
C PRO A 93 -21.78 26.20 15.50
N SER A 94 -21.85 26.36 16.81
CA SER A 94 -20.89 25.75 17.76
C SER A 94 -20.76 24.23 17.58
N LYS A 95 -21.85 23.54 17.22
CA LYS A 95 -21.86 22.11 16.90
C LYS A 95 -20.94 21.73 15.72
N ALA A 96 -20.65 22.65 14.80
CA ALA A 96 -19.74 22.41 13.68
C ALA A 96 -18.30 22.11 14.13
N LYS A 97 -17.92 22.43 15.38
CA LYS A 97 -16.62 22.04 15.94
C LYS A 97 -16.52 20.55 16.31
N ARG A 98 -17.62 19.79 16.22
CA ARG A 98 -17.65 18.36 16.52
C ARG A 98 -17.53 17.51 15.27
N PHE A 99 -16.79 16.42 15.36
CA PHE A 99 -16.59 15.46 14.27
C PHE A 99 -17.93 14.87 13.78
N GLU A 100 -18.87 14.62 14.68
CA GLU A 100 -20.19 14.05 14.41
C GLU A 100 -21.06 14.94 13.50
N SER A 101 -20.73 16.23 13.39
CA SER A 101 -21.41 17.13 12.44
C SER A 101 -21.11 16.78 10.98
N PHE A 102 -19.98 16.13 10.70
CA PHE A 102 -19.53 15.76 9.35
C PHE A 102 -19.54 14.27 9.08
N PHE A 103 -19.62 13.45 10.12
CA PHE A 103 -19.50 12.01 10.03
C PHE A 103 -20.45 11.33 11.00
N THR A 104 -21.34 10.48 10.50
CA THR A 104 -22.19 9.63 11.34
C THR A 104 -21.55 8.27 11.46
N GLN A 105 -21.26 7.83 12.69
CA GLN A 105 -20.81 6.46 12.93
C GLN A 105 -21.92 5.48 12.52
N LEU A 106 -21.63 4.55 11.64
CA LEU A 106 -22.58 3.51 11.23
C LEU A 106 -22.56 2.34 12.21
N TYR A 107 -21.36 1.84 12.51
CA TYR A 107 -21.15 0.74 13.43
C TYR A 107 -19.70 0.73 13.93
N CYS A 108 -19.48 -0.07 14.97
CA CYS A 108 -18.18 -0.43 15.51
C CYS A 108 -18.18 -1.97 15.65
N VAL A 109 -17.21 -2.64 15.04
CA VAL A 109 -17.12 -4.12 15.00
C VAL A 109 -15.71 -4.51 15.41
N SER A 110 -15.61 -5.42 16.37
CA SER A 110 -14.32 -5.95 16.81
C SER A 110 -13.82 -6.99 15.80
N LEU A 111 -12.65 -6.74 15.21
CA LEU A 111 -12.02 -7.67 14.26
C LEU A 111 -10.87 -8.44 14.88
N ALA A 112 -10.20 -7.85 15.88
CA ALA A 112 -9.15 -8.51 16.62
C ALA A 112 -9.63 -8.89 18.01
N SER A 113 -9.02 -9.92 18.58
CA SER A 113 -9.26 -10.35 19.95
C SER A 113 -7.95 -10.79 20.60
N SER A 114 -7.92 -10.82 21.94
CA SER A 114 -6.77 -11.29 22.71
C SER A 114 -5.46 -10.55 22.40
N ASN A 115 -4.48 -11.22 21.79
CA ASN A 115 -3.15 -10.70 21.44
C ASN A 115 -3.03 -10.28 19.97
N GLU A 116 -4.11 -10.35 19.19
CA GLU A 116 -4.16 -9.85 17.82
C GLU A 116 -4.38 -8.34 17.79
N PHE A 117 -3.96 -7.69 16.72
CA PHE A 117 -4.28 -6.30 16.43
C PHE A 117 -4.54 -6.12 14.94
N ILE A 118 -5.42 -5.17 14.61
CA ILE A 118 -5.68 -4.75 13.23
C ILE A 118 -4.43 -4.12 12.64
N CYS A 119 -4.05 -4.57 11.46
CA CYS A 119 -3.01 -3.94 10.64
C CYS A 119 -3.54 -2.61 10.09
N LYS A 120 -3.37 -1.54 10.86
CA LYS A 120 -3.90 -0.19 10.53
C LYS A 120 -3.52 0.33 9.13
N ASP A 121 -2.43 -0.14 8.54
CA ASP A 121 -1.96 0.30 7.22
C ASP A 121 -2.48 -0.60 6.06
N PHE A 122 -3.33 -1.60 6.36
CA PHE A 122 -3.92 -2.52 5.40
C PHE A 122 -5.44 -2.31 5.30
N PHE A 123 -5.91 -1.97 4.09
CA PHE A 123 -7.33 -1.95 3.75
C PHE A 123 -7.49 -1.93 2.23
N LEU A 124 -8.22 -2.91 1.69
CA LEU A 124 -8.61 -2.99 0.29
C LEU A 124 -10.14 -2.96 0.16
N TYR A 125 -10.64 -2.21 -0.81
CA TYR A 125 -12.06 -2.00 -1.06
C TYR A 125 -12.51 -2.75 -2.33
N VAL A 126 -13.51 -3.61 -2.20
CA VAL A 126 -14.14 -4.30 -3.33
C VAL A 126 -15.47 -3.59 -3.62
N GLU A 127 -15.45 -2.71 -4.61
CA GLU A 127 -16.56 -1.78 -4.85
C GLU A 127 -17.85 -2.45 -5.32
N SER A 128 -17.77 -3.48 -6.17
CA SER A 128 -18.95 -4.14 -6.77
C SER A 128 -20.00 -4.53 -5.72
N ASN A 129 -19.53 -4.98 -4.56
CA ASN A 129 -20.35 -5.44 -3.45
C ASN A 129 -20.18 -4.61 -2.17
N GLN A 130 -19.43 -3.50 -2.25
CA GLN A 130 -19.06 -2.66 -1.11
C GLN A 130 -18.43 -3.45 0.05
N PHE A 131 -17.55 -4.39 -0.27
CA PHE A 131 -16.82 -5.16 0.74
C PHE A 131 -15.50 -4.47 1.10
N GLY A 132 -15.12 -4.56 2.36
CA GLY A 132 -13.80 -4.18 2.86
C GLY A 132 -13.02 -5.43 3.25
N LEU A 133 -11.79 -5.53 2.75
CA LEU A 133 -10.83 -6.54 3.19
C LEU A 133 -9.87 -5.90 4.21
N PHE A 134 -9.89 -6.46 5.42
CA PHE A 134 -9.06 -6.06 6.55
C PHE A 134 -8.14 -7.20 6.96
N ALA A 135 -7.14 -6.92 7.79
CA ALA A 135 -6.27 -7.95 8.32
C ALA A 135 -5.94 -7.69 9.79
N THR A 136 -5.94 -8.75 10.57
CA THR A 136 -5.42 -8.78 11.94
C THR A 136 -4.21 -9.70 12.00
N GLN A 137 -3.31 -9.43 12.94
CA GLN A 137 -2.16 -10.28 13.16
C GLN A 137 -1.73 -10.27 14.63
N THR A 138 -1.09 -11.34 15.07
CA THR A 138 -0.34 -11.36 16.34
C THR A 138 1.02 -10.66 16.20
N ALA A 139 1.72 -10.48 17.32
CA ALA A 139 3.06 -9.89 17.31
C ALA A 139 4.05 -10.74 16.48
N GLN A 140 4.95 -10.04 15.78
CA GLN A 140 5.99 -10.69 14.98
C GLN A 140 7.07 -11.30 15.87
N THR A 141 7.44 -12.55 15.60
CA THR A 141 8.60 -13.23 16.18
C THR A 141 9.75 -13.20 15.20
N TYR A 142 10.79 -12.40 15.49
CA TYR A 142 11.97 -12.26 14.63
C TYR A 142 12.91 -13.47 14.71
N ASP A 143 13.01 -14.11 15.88
CA ASP A 143 13.84 -15.30 16.11
C ASP A 143 13.01 -16.58 15.98
N ALA A 144 12.34 -16.74 14.84
CA ALA A 144 11.50 -17.91 14.60
C ALA A 144 12.37 -19.16 14.35
N PRO A 145 11.96 -20.35 14.82
CA PRO A 145 12.72 -21.58 14.61
C PRO A 145 12.81 -21.93 13.11
N THR A 146 13.90 -22.58 12.72
CA THR A 146 14.05 -23.18 11.41
C THR A 146 13.08 -24.35 11.26
N VAL A 147 12.01 -24.11 10.51
CA VAL A 147 11.01 -25.12 10.15
C VAL A 147 11.20 -25.49 8.70
N GLU A 148 10.95 -26.75 8.34
CA GLU A 148 11.01 -27.22 6.96
C GLU A 148 10.12 -26.35 6.06
N GLY A 149 10.66 -25.93 4.91
CA GLY A 149 9.98 -25.05 3.95
C GLY A 149 9.97 -23.56 4.30
N ALA A 150 10.31 -23.16 5.53
CA ALA A 150 10.38 -21.75 5.92
C ALA A 150 11.71 -21.10 5.52
N ILE A 151 11.66 -19.88 5.00
CA ILE A 151 12.85 -19.09 4.68
C ILE A 151 13.49 -18.57 5.97
N HIS A 152 14.77 -18.92 6.16
CA HIS A 152 15.59 -18.44 7.28
C HIS A 152 15.72 -16.90 7.24
N GLY A 153 15.57 -16.25 8.40
CA GLY A 153 15.65 -14.78 8.53
C GLY A 153 14.35 -14.03 8.24
N VAL A 154 13.30 -14.71 7.76
CA VAL A 154 11.96 -14.12 7.66
C VAL A 154 11.24 -14.28 9.02
N PRO A 155 10.63 -13.21 9.57
CA PRO A 155 9.88 -13.30 10.83
C PRO A 155 8.73 -14.32 10.74
N SER A 156 8.21 -14.74 11.89
CA SER A 156 6.95 -15.49 11.97
C SER A 156 5.88 -14.61 12.59
N VAL A 157 4.66 -14.70 12.08
CA VAL A 157 3.46 -14.29 12.77
C VAL A 157 2.66 -15.55 13.05
N GLU A 158 2.36 -15.79 14.33
CA GLU A 158 1.64 -16.99 14.75
C GLU A 158 0.30 -17.11 14.04
N LYS A 159 -0.45 -16.00 13.93
CA LYS A 159 -1.75 -15.96 13.27
C LYS A 159 -1.95 -14.64 12.53
N ILE A 160 -2.25 -14.73 11.24
CA ILE A 160 -2.69 -13.64 10.36
C ILE A 160 -4.10 -13.98 9.89
N THR A 161 -5.07 -13.11 10.11
CA THR A 161 -6.45 -13.31 9.68
C THR A 161 -6.85 -12.19 8.73
N PHE A 162 -7.28 -12.55 7.53
CA PHE A 162 -7.93 -11.63 6.61
C PHE A 162 -9.44 -11.68 6.83
N HIS A 163 -10.06 -10.52 7.04
CA HIS A 163 -11.48 -10.37 7.33
C HIS A 163 -12.18 -9.72 6.14
N LEU A 164 -13.15 -10.41 5.54
CA LEU A 164 -14.03 -9.84 4.52
C LEU A 164 -15.28 -9.28 5.20
N VAL A 165 -15.48 -7.97 5.14
CA VAL A 165 -16.57 -7.27 5.85
C VAL A 165 -17.48 -6.56 4.86
N ARG A 166 -18.79 -6.69 5.02
CA ARG A 166 -19.76 -5.88 4.29
C ARG A 166 -19.81 -4.47 4.89
N LEU A 167 -19.39 -3.45 4.12
CA LEU A 167 -19.25 -2.11 4.69
C LEU A 167 -20.57 -1.42 5.03
N GLN A 168 -21.69 -1.89 4.47
CA GLN A 168 -23.00 -1.28 4.70
C GLN A 168 -23.47 -1.42 6.15
N ASP A 169 -23.21 -2.57 6.79
CA ASP A 169 -23.75 -2.94 8.09
C ASP A 169 -22.73 -3.58 9.05
N GLY A 170 -21.50 -3.82 8.60
CA GLY A 170 -20.40 -4.30 9.45
C GLY A 170 -20.37 -5.80 9.66
N VAL A 171 -21.19 -6.57 8.93
CA VAL A 171 -21.18 -8.02 9.03
C VAL A 171 -19.87 -8.57 8.46
N VAL A 172 -19.13 -9.33 9.27
CA VAL A 172 -18.00 -10.16 8.83
C VAL A 172 -18.59 -11.33 8.05
N LEU A 173 -18.26 -11.42 6.77
CA LEU A 173 -18.82 -12.39 5.82
C LEU A 173 -17.99 -13.68 5.79
N ASP A 174 -16.66 -13.54 5.80
CA ASP A 174 -15.73 -14.66 5.71
C ASP A 174 -14.33 -14.27 6.21
N GLU A 175 -13.52 -15.29 6.53
CA GLU A 175 -12.17 -15.13 7.06
C GLU A 175 -11.19 -16.08 6.37
N LYS A 176 -9.96 -15.61 6.13
CA LYS A 176 -8.84 -16.45 5.68
C LYS A 176 -7.69 -16.35 6.68
N ILE A 177 -7.31 -17.47 7.25
CA ILE A 177 -6.27 -17.55 8.29
C ILE A 177 -4.98 -18.16 7.72
N PHE A 178 -3.85 -17.54 8.06
CA PHE A 178 -2.51 -18.07 7.84
C PHE A 178 -1.83 -18.23 9.21
N CYS A 179 -1.19 -19.38 9.43
CA CYS A 179 -0.55 -19.70 10.70
C CYS A 179 0.97 -19.82 10.53
N ASN A 180 1.73 -19.27 11.49
CA ASN A 180 3.19 -19.30 11.50
C ASN A 180 3.82 -18.85 10.18
N ASP A 181 3.28 -17.79 9.59
CA ASP A 181 3.65 -17.26 8.28
C ASP A 181 4.00 -15.77 8.40
N PHE A 182 4.47 -15.15 7.32
CA PHE A 182 4.68 -13.73 7.23
C PHE A 182 4.15 -13.20 5.91
N VAL A 183 3.09 -12.39 6.00
CA VAL A 183 2.57 -11.58 4.90
C VAL A 183 2.88 -10.13 5.20
N ASN A 184 3.52 -9.41 4.27
CA ASN A 184 3.86 -8.01 4.46
C ASN A 184 2.62 -7.10 4.29
N LEU A 185 1.85 -6.92 5.36
CA LEU A 185 0.60 -6.14 5.35
C LEU A 185 0.82 -4.63 5.34
N ALA A 186 2.02 -4.14 5.69
CA ALA A 186 2.31 -2.72 5.71
C ALA A 186 2.12 -2.12 4.31
N HIS A 187 1.22 -1.14 4.18
CA HIS A 187 0.85 -0.52 2.90
C HIS A 187 0.48 -1.53 1.81
N SER A 188 -0.19 -2.62 2.19
CA SER A 188 -0.63 -3.70 1.29
C SER A 188 0.49 -4.26 0.41
N MET A 189 1.73 -4.36 0.93
CA MET A 189 2.87 -4.77 0.11
C MET A 189 2.83 -6.24 -0.32
N GLY A 190 2.35 -7.14 0.53
CA GLY A 190 2.23 -8.56 0.27
C GLY A 190 0.89 -8.99 -0.32
N VAL A 191 -0.01 -8.04 -0.63
CA VAL A 191 -1.38 -8.35 -1.04
C VAL A 191 -1.81 -7.47 -2.20
N PHE A 192 -2.37 -8.06 -3.24
CA PHE A 192 -2.84 -7.34 -4.42
C PHE A 192 -4.22 -7.81 -4.83
N LEU A 193 -5.16 -6.87 -5.00
CA LEU A 193 -6.51 -7.12 -5.50
C LEU A 193 -6.62 -6.67 -6.96
N TYR A 194 -7.20 -7.51 -7.80
CA TYR A 194 -7.55 -7.22 -9.19
C TYR A 194 -8.99 -7.67 -9.42
N ASP A 195 -9.89 -6.70 -9.55
CA ASP A 195 -11.34 -6.94 -9.59
C ASP A 195 -11.81 -7.78 -8.38
N ASP A 196 -12.03 -9.07 -8.60
CA ASP A 196 -12.46 -10.07 -7.62
C ASP A 196 -11.36 -11.08 -7.24
N LEU A 197 -10.19 -11.03 -7.88
CA LEU A 197 -9.05 -11.90 -7.60
C LEU A 197 -8.09 -11.25 -6.62
N LEU A 198 -7.71 -12.00 -5.59
CA LEU A 198 -6.82 -11.57 -4.52
C LEU A 198 -5.55 -12.44 -4.54
N ALA A 199 -4.39 -11.81 -4.63
CA ALA A 199 -3.09 -12.46 -4.46
C ALA A 199 -2.53 -12.11 -3.08
N ILE A 200 -2.16 -13.13 -2.30
CA ILE A 200 -1.52 -13.01 -0.99
C ILE A 200 -0.15 -13.70 -1.06
N MET A 201 0.92 -12.94 -0.85
CA MET A 201 2.30 -13.43 -0.82
C MET A 201 2.66 -13.93 0.58
N SER A 202 2.72 -15.25 0.75
CA SER A 202 3.41 -15.90 1.86
C SER A 202 4.92 -15.74 1.65
N LEU A 203 5.52 -14.78 2.34
CA LEU A 203 6.96 -14.52 2.23
C LEU A 203 7.77 -15.64 2.90
N ARG A 204 7.27 -16.18 4.01
CA ARG A 204 7.99 -17.20 4.78
C ARG A 204 8.02 -18.55 4.06
N TYR A 205 6.93 -18.95 3.42
CA TYR A 205 6.84 -20.23 2.69
C TYR A 205 6.90 -20.08 1.17
N GLN A 206 7.20 -18.88 0.67
CA GLN A 206 7.42 -18.61 -0.75
C GLN A 206 6.26 -19.12 -1.63
N THR A 207 5.04 -18.78 -1.22
CA THR A 207 3.81 -19.20 -1.89
C THR A 207 2.91 -18.00 -2.16
N ILE A 208 2.42 -17.90 -3.39
CA ILE A 208 1.41 -16.92 -3.79
C ILE A 208 0.05 -17.62 -3.72
N HIS A 209 -0.77 -17.23 -2.77
CA HIS A 209 -2.14 -17.70 -2.65
C HIS A 209 -3.06 -16.82 -3.51
N ILE A 210 -3.76 -17.44 -4.45
CA ILE A 210 -4.76 -16.80 -5.31
C ILE A 210 -6.13 -17.19 -4.77
N LEU A 211 -6.89 -16.20 -4.33
CA LEU A 211 -8.27 -16.34 -3.86
C LEU A 211 -9.20 -15.54 -4.77
N GLN A 212 -10.47 -15.94 -4.81
CA GLN A 212 -11.53 -15.20 -5.46
C GLN A 212 -12.58 -14.76 -4.45
N ILE A 213 -12.91 -13.48 -4.46
CA ILE A 213 -13.98 -12.88 -3.64
C ILE A 213 -15.28 -13.02 -4.41
N ARG A 214 -16.20 -13.87 -3.93
CA ARG A 214 -17.51 -14.09 -4.56
C ARG A 214 -18.50 -13.01 -4.14
N ASP A 215 -19.48 -12.73 -5.00
CA ASP A 215 -20.59 -11.82 -4.69
C ASP A 215 -21.43 -12.29 -3.49
N SER A 216 -21.42 -13.59 -3.19
CA SER A 216 -22.03 -14.18 -2.00
C SER A 216 -21.33 -13.79 -0.69
N GLY A 217 -20.15 -13.17 -0.75
CA GLY A 217 -19.36 -12.81 0.42
C GLY A 217 -18.39 -13.89 0.89
N ASN A 218 -17.91 -14.76 -0.01
CA ASN A 218 -16.98 -15.83 0.34
C ASN A 218 -15.58 -15.63 -0.26
N LEU A 219 -14.56 -16.02 0.48
CA LEU A 219 -13.16 -16.10 0.07
C LEU A 219 -12.85 -17.52 -0.40
N VAL A 220 -12.80 -17.73 -1.72
CA VAL A 220 -12.58 -19.06 -2.30
C VAL A 220 -11.13 -19.20 -2.73
N ASP A 221 -10.41 -20.21 -2.20
CA ASP A 221 -9.08 -20.58 -2.70
C ASP A 221 -9.17 -21.06 -4.15
N VAL A 222 -8.42 -20.42 -5.04
CA VAL A 222 -8.35 -20.76 -6.47
C VAL A 222 -7.06 -21.51 -6.77
N ARG A 223 -5.93 -21.05 -6.21
CA ARG A 223 -4.62 -21.67 -6.47
C ARG A 223 -3.58 -21.28 -5.43
N ALA A 224 -2.61 -22.15 -5.19
CA ALA A 224 -1.35 -21.80 -4.53
C ALA A 224 -0.18 -21.99 -5.51
N ILE A 225 0.66 -20.96 -5.67
CA ILE A 225 1.79 -20.97 -6.61
C ILE A 225 3.09 -20.83 -5.81
N GLY A 226 3.91 -21.88 -5.78
CA GLY A 226 5.16 -21.91 -5.00
C GLY A 226 5.95 -23.18 -5.31
N ALA A 227 6.03 -24.09 -4.33
CA ALA A 227 6.63 -25.41 -4.50
C ALA A 227 5.94 -26.25 -5.58
N PHE A 228 4.64 -26.01 -5.77
CA PHE A 228 3.80 -26.55 -6.83
C PHE A 228 3.18 -25.40 -7.64
N CYS A 229 2.95 -25.62 -8.93
CA CYS A 229 2.36 -24.63 -9.83
C CYS A 229 0.98 -25.08 -10.36
N ARG A 230 0.69 -26.38 -10.28
CA ARG A 230 -0.58 -27.03 -10.61
C ARG A 230 -1.05 -27.88 -9.43
N GLU A 231 -2.35 -28.12 -9.37
CA GLU A 231 -3.01 -28.86 -8.27
C GLU A 231 -2.57 -30.33 -8.21
N ASP A 232 -2.20 -30.92 -9.34
CA ASP A 232 -1.80 -32.32 -9.48
C ASP A 232 -0.28 -32.55 -9.41
N ASP A 233 0.53 -31.48 -9.31
CA ASP A 233 2.00 -31.56 -9.29
C ASP A 233 2.51 -32.43 -8.12
N GLU A 234 1.91 -32.31 -6.93
CA GLU A 234 2.32 -33.07 -5.74
C GLU A 234 2.10 -34.57 -5.92
N LEU A 235 0.94 -34.96 -6.44
CA LEU A 235 0.62 -36.36 -6.75
C LEU A 235 1.59 -36.92 -7.81
N PHE A 236 1.87 -36.13 -8.84
CA PHE A 236 2.79 -36.52 -9.91
C PHE A 236 4.21 -36.76 -9.37
N LEU A 237 4.75 -35.83 -8.58
CA LEU A 237 6.10 -35.95 -8.02
C LEU A 237 6.23 -37.12 -7.04
N ASN A 238 5.21 -37.33 -6.19
CA ASN A 238 5.18 -38.45 -5.25
C ASN A 238 5.14 -39.81 -5.96
N SER A 239 4.36 -39.94 -7.04
CA SER A 239 4.32 -41.18 -7.84
C SER A 239 5.66 -41.52 -8.49
N HIS A 240 6.40 -40.50 -8.96
CA HIS A 240 7.72 -40.68 -9.56
C HIS A 240 8.80 -41.04 -8.52
N ALA A 241 8.76 -40.41 -7.34
CA ALA A 241 9.66 -40.74 -6.25
C ALA A 241 9.50 -42.19 -5.79
N GLN A 242 8.25 -42.69 -5.72
CA GLN A 242 7.97 -44.10 -5.40
C GLN A 242 8.50 -45.05 -6.48
N TYR A 243 8.35 -44.72 -7.76
CA TYR A 243 8.87 -45.55 -8.87
C TYR A 243 10.40 -45.65 -8.85
N MET A 244 11.09 -44.53 -8.62
CA MET A 244 12.56 -44.49 -8.50
C MET A 244 13.05 -45.33 -7.31
N ALA A 245 12.38 -45.24 -6.16
CA ALA A 245 12.71 -46.03 -4.97
C ALA A 245 12.51 -47.55 -5.17
N ILE A 246 11.56 -47.96 -6.02
CA ILE A 246 11.36 -49.37 -6.40
C ILE A 246 12.49 -49.86 -7.31
N SER A 247 12.97 -49.00 -8.23
CA SER A 247 14.07 -49.33 -9.13
C SER A 247 15.42 -49.51 -8.42
N ASP A 248 15.68 -48.76 -7.35
CA ASP A 248 16.89 -48.94 -6.53
C ASP A 248 16.85 -50.23 -5.69
N LYS A 249 15.67 -50.65 -5.21
CA LYS A 249 15.51 -51.94 -4.55
C LYS A 249 15.74 -53.13 -5.49
N SER A 250 15.45 -52.98 -6.78
CA SER A 250 15.74 -54.01 -7.79
C SER A 250 17.23 -54.17 -8.13
N LYS A 251 18.10 -53.27 -7.67
CA LYS A 251 19.57 -53.35 -7.82
C LYS A 251 20.30 -53.81 -6.55
N GLN A 252 19.60 -54.01 -5.43
CA GLN A 252 20.19 -54.48 -4.16
C GLN A 252 19.74 -55.90 -3.79
N GLN A 253 19.85 -56.84 -4.74
CA GLN A 253 19.63 -58.25 -4.47
C GLN A 253 20.95 -59.01 -4.60
N GLU A 254 21.67 -59.15 -3.48
CA GLU A 254 22.48 -60.33 -3.09
C GLU A 254 23.33 -60.05 -1.83
N VAL A 255 22.75 -60.19 -0.63
CA VAL A 255 23.42 -60.78 0.56
C VAL A 255 22.33 -61.35 1.49
N PRO A 256 22.37 -62.64 1.88
CA PRO A 256 21.45 -63.18 2.87
C PRO A 256 22.03 -63.05 4.28
N GLY A 257 21.27 -62.44 5.20
CA GLY A 257 21.62 -62.36 6.62
C GLY A 257 20.40 -62.06 7.49
N ASN A 258 19.90 -63.10 8.15
CA ASN A 258 18.76 -63.08 9.07
C ASN A 258 18.94 -62.09 10.23
N GLN A 259 17.92 -61.28 10.52
CA GLN A 259 17.18 -61.28 11.80
C GLN A 259 16.05 -60.23 11.78
N ALA A 260 14.88 -60.66 12.23
CA ALA A 260 13.67 -59.87 12.38
C ALA A 260 13.66 -59.19 13.75
N GLU A 261 13.26 -57.91 13.81
CA GLU A 261 12.39 -57.38 14.87
C GLU A 261 11.88 -55.96 14.54
N ASN A 262 10.72 -55.65 15.10
CA ASN A 262 9.78 -54.58 14.74
C ASN A 262 10.31 -53.14 14.84
N GLY A 263 9.92 -52.31 13.87
CA GLY A 263 9.95 -50.85 14.01
C GLY A 263 9.50 -50.14 12.74
N LEU A 264 8.45 -49.32 12.82
CA LEU A 264 8.03 -48.37 11.79
C LEU A 264 9.19 -47.45 11.41
N GLN A 265 9.93 -47.79 10.35
CA GLN A 265 10.94 -46.92 9.77
C GLN A 265 10.24 -45.82 8.97
N HIS A 266 9.91 -44.74 9.68
CA HIS A 266 9.79 -43.42 9.07
C HIS A 266 11.07 -43.20 8.25
N HIS A 267 10.97 -43.18 6.93
CA HIS A 267 12.09 -42.83 6.06
C HIS A 267 12.57 -41.43 6.48
N GLN A 268 13.68 -41.39 7.21
CA GLN A 268 14.47 -40.18 7.38
C GLN A 268 15.01 -39.82 5.99
N GLN A 269 14.33 -38.89 5.32
CA GLN A 269 14.86 -38.26 4.13
C GLN A 269 16.19 -37.59 4.50
N ILE A 270 17.22 -37.83 3.69
CA ILE A 270 18.52 -37.18 3.81
C ILE A 270 18.29 -35.65 3.68
N PRO A 271 18.65 -34.83 4.69
CA PRO A 271 18.39 -33.39 4.69
C PRO A 271 19.44 -32.63 3.86
N GLY A 272 19.50 -32.88 2.54
CA GLY A 272 20.54 -32.30 1.70
C GLY A 272 20.30 -32.18 0.19
N SER A 273 19.21 -32.71 -0.38
CA SER A 273 18.96 -32.52 -1.83
C SER A 273 17.47 -32.65 -2.19
N SER A 274 16.62 -31.78 -1.65
CA SER A 274 15.33 -31.56 -2.30
C SER A 274 15.60 -30.90 -3.64
N PHE A 275 15.31 -31.60 -4.75
CA PHE A 275 15.35 -30.98 -6.07
C PHE A 275 14.53 -29.68 -6.06
N LEU A 276 15.04 -28.65 -6.73
CA LEU A 276 14.26 -27.43 -6.94
C LEU A 276 12.99 -27.80 -7.69
N SER A 277 11.84 -27.38 -7.18
CA SER A 277 10.53 -27.67 -7.76
C SER A 277 9.76 -26.38 -8.05
N GLY A 278 8.61 -26.54 -8.71
CA GLY A 278 7.62 -25.50 -8.91
C GLY A 278 8.18 -24.23 -9.55
N ILE A 279 7.87 -23.09 -8.95
CA ILE A 279 8.14 -21.79 -9.56
C ILE A 279 9.64 -21.49 -9.68
N LYS A 280 10.46 -21.90 -8.71
CA LYS A 280 11.91 -21.69 -8.76
C LYS A 280 12.56 -22.50 -9.87
N GLN A 281 12.19 -23.77 -10.00
CA GLN A 281 12.69 -24.63 -11.08
C GLN A 281 12.32 -24.08 -12.46
N ARG A 282 11.05 -23.67 -12.62
CA ARG A 282 10.55 -23.08 -13.87
C ARG A 282 11.29 -21.78 -14.21
N LEU A 283 11.62 -20.96 -13.21
CA LEU A 283 12.40 -19.74 -13.41
C LEU A 283 13.81 -20.05 -13.93
N LEU A 284 14.51 -20.99 -13.28
CA LEU A 284 15.85 -21.40 -13.70
C LEU A 284 15.85 -22.00 -15.11
N SER A 285 14.84 -22.81 -15.42
CA SER A 285 14.64 -23.37 -16.77
C SER A 285 14.41 -22.26 -17.81
N PHE A 286 13.58 -21.26 -17.49
CA PHE A 286 13.34 -20.11 -18.35
C PHE A 286 14.64 -19.33 -18.64
N ILE A 287 15.43 -19.02 -17.60
CA ILE A 287 16.71 -18.31 -17.76
C ILE A 287 17.69 -19.13 -18.61
N PHE A 288 17.80 -20.44 -18.33
CA PHE A 288 18.66 -21.34 -19.11
C PHE A 288 18.25 -21.38 -20.59
N HIS A 289 16.96 -21.59 -20.87
CA HIS A 289 16.46 -21.64 -22.25
C HIS A 289 16.62 -20.32 -22.98
N GLY A 290 16.44 -19.19 -22.29
CA GLY A 290 16.71 -17.86 -22.85
C GLY A 290 18.16 -17.77 -23.37
N ILE A 291 19.14 -18.10 -22.53
CA ILE A 291 20.56 -18.06 -22.91
C ILE A 291 20.89 -19.12 -23.97
N TRP A 292 20.30 -20.32 -23.87
CA TRP A 292 20.53 -21.42 -24.81
C TRP A 292 20.05 -21.08 -26.23
N ASN A 293 18.88 -20.42 -26.34
CA ASN A 293 18.24 -20.13 -27.62
C ASN A 293 18.75 -18.85 -28.28
N ASP A 294 19.35 -17.91 -27.51
CA ASP A 294 19.86 -16.64 -28.03
C ASP A 294 21.09 -16.82 -28.93
N GLU A 295 21.98 -17.76 -28.59
CA GLU A 295 23.21 -18.02 -29.34
C GLU A 295 23.11 -19.31 -30.17
N ARG A 296 23.45 -19.24 -31.46
CA ARG A 296 23.41 -20.38 -32.39
C ARG A 296 24.71 -21.16 -32.40
N ASP A 297 25.84 -20.50 -32.19
CA ASP A 297 27.15 -21.16 -32.16
C ASP A 297 27.35 -21.96 -30.86
N HIS A 298 27.75 -23.22 -31.00
CA HIS A 298 27.87 -24.13 -29.86
C HIS A 298 28.94 -23.68 -28.85
N SER A 299 30.06 -23.12 -29.33
CA SER A 299 31.17 -22.72 -28.46
C SER A 299 30.85 -21.44 -27.70
N LEU A 300 30.25 -20.45 -28.37
CA LEU A 300 29.80 -19.21 -27.75
C LEU A 300 28.64 -19.47 -26.78
N ARG A 301 27.69 -20.33 -27.13
CA ARG A 301 26.59 -20.73 -26.24
C ARG A 301 27.12 -21.32 -24.93
N ALA A 302 28.08 -22.25 -25.00
CA ALA A 302 28.68 -22.85 -23.81
C ALA A 302 29.38 -21.79 -22.92
N GLN A 303 30.06 -20.82 -23.53
CA GLN A 303 30.68 -19.71 -22.80
C GLN A 303 29.65 -18.79 -22.15
N CYS A 304 28.57 -18.44 -22.86
CA CYS A 304 27.47 -17.64 -22.33
C CYS A 304 26.78 -18.32 -21.14
N LEU A 305 26.49 -19.62 -21.23
CA LEU A 305 25.92 -20.38 -20.11
C LEU A 305 26.86 -20.42 -18.91
N LYS A 306 28.16 -20.64 -19.13
CA LYS A 306 29.15 -20.64 -18.06
C LYS A 306 29.18 -19.30 -17.33
N LYS A 307 29.18 -18.19 -18.07
CA LYS A 307 29.30 -16.83 -17.54
C LYS A 307 28.01 -16.28 -16.92
N ASN A 308 26.87 -16.51 -17.57
CA ASN A 308 25.62 -15.83 -17.22
C ASN A 308 24.66 -16.72 -16.40
N PHE A 309 24.75 -18.05 -16.52
CA PHE A 309 23.88 -18.97 -15.80
C PHE A 309 24.64 -19.70 -14.67
N TYR A 310 25.65 -20.51 -15.01
CA TYR A 310 26.32 -21.36 -14.02
C TYR A 310 27.11 -20.57 -12.98
N PHE A 311 27.74 -19.45 -13.37
CA PHE A 311 28.43 -18.56 -12.43
C PHE A 311 27.48 -17.95 -11.39
N HIS A 312 26.24 -17.62 -11.80
CA HIS A 312 25.21 -17.01 -10.96
C HIS A 312 24.16 -18.00 -10.45
N PHE A 313 24.39 -19.31 -10.61
CA PHE A 313 23.37 -20.32 -10.35
C PHE A 313 22.87 -20.26 -8.91
N GLN A 314 23.79 -20.18 -7.94
CA GLN A 314 23.42 -20.08 -6.53
C GLN A 314 22.69 -18.77 -6.22
N ASP A 315 23.12 -17.65 -6.83
CA ASP A 315 22.45 -16.36 -6.68
C ASP A 315 20.97 -16.46 -7.10
N TYR A 316 20.68 -17.15 -8.20
CA TYR A 316 19.31 -17.37 -8.68
C TYR A 316 18.51 -18.32 -7.80
N VAL A 317 19.14 -19.36 -7.25
CA VAL A 317 18.49 -20.29 -6.30
C VAL A 317 18.07 -19.57 -5.02
N ASP A 318 18.90 -18.66 -4.55
CA ASP A 318 18.71 -17.91 -3.30
C ASP A 318 17.71 -16.76 -3.43
N LEU A 319 17.27 -16.43 -4.65
CA LEU A 319 16.21 -15.46 -4.87
C LEU A 319 14.91 -15.91 -4.18
N ILE A 320 14.28 -14.97 -3.49
CA ILE A 320 12.95 -15.12 -2.90
C ILE A 320 11.97 -14.13 -3.54
N MET A 321 10.72 -14.53 -3.67
CA MET A 321 9.61 -13.67 -4.07
C MET A 321 9.29 -12.70 -2.93
N TRP A 322 9.37 -11.41 -3.20
CA TRP A 322 9.10 -10.33 -2.23
C TRP A 322 7.69 -9.80 -2.30
N LYS A 323 7.21 -9.62 -3.54
CA LYS A 323 6.00 -8.89 -3.85
C LYS A 323 5.41 -9.41 -5.15
N VAL A 324 4.09 -9.42 -5.20
CA VAL A 324 3.31 -9.82 -6.37
C VAL A 324 2.29 -8.75 -6.71
N GLN A 325 1.97 -8.67 -7.99
CA GLN A 325 0.92 -7.83 -8.55
C GLN A 325 0.27 -8.57 -9.71
N PHE A 326 -1.04 -8.41 -9.88
CA PHE A 326 -1.70 -8.78 -11.15
C PHE A 326 -1.43 -7.72 -12.22
N LEU A 327 -1.07 -8.17 -13.42
CA LEU A 327 -1.11 -7.34 -14.63
C LEU A 327 -2.47 -7.46 -15.32
N ASP A 328 -3.04 -8.65 -15.29
CA ASP A 328 -4.39 -9.00 -15.70
C ASP A 328 -4.83 -10.27 -14.94
N ARG A 329 -5.94 -10.91 -15.36
CA ARG A 329 -6.46 -12.13 -14.72
C ARG A 329 -5.58 -13.38 -14.85
N HIS A 330 -4.64 -13.40 -15.79
CA HIS A 330 -3.79 -14.56 -16.10
C HIS A 330 -2.32 -14.33 -15.73
N HIS A 331 -1.86 -13.07 -15.72
CA HIS A 331 -0.45 -12.73 -15.57
C HIS A 331 -0.13 -12.04 -14.25
N LEU A 332 0.90 -12.56 -13.57
CA LEU A 332 1.49 -11.98 -12.39
C LEU A 332 2.81 -11.29 -12.72
N LEU A 333 3.02 -10.10 -12.16
CA LEU A 333 4.34 -9.49 -12.02
C LEU A 333 4.89 -9.83 -10.63
N ILE A 334 5.96 -10.62 -10.60
CA ILE A 334 6.60 -11.09 -9.37
C ILE A 334 7.96 -10.42 -9.23
N LYS A 335 8.22 -9.81 -8.07
CA LYS A 335 9.53 -9.27 -7.72
C LYS A 335 10.32 -10.28 -6.91
N PHE A 336 11.52 -10.57 -7.36
CA PHE A 336 12.49 -11.44 -6.71
C PHE A 336 13.67 -10.63 -6.16
N GLY A 337 14.26 -11.11 -5.07
CA GLY A 337 15.54 -10.61 -4.56
C GLY A 337 16.02 -11.38 -3.33
N SER A 338 17.02 -10.86 -2.62
CA SER A 338 17.56 -11.48 -1.39
C SER A 338 16.59 -11.43 -0.20
N VAL A 339 16.80 -12.29 0.80
CA VAL A 339 15.99 -12.28 2.04
C VAL A 339 16.00 -10.90 2.73
N ASP A 340 17.17 -10.28 2.81
CA ASP A 340 17.36 -8.98 3.45
C ASP A 340 16.46 -7.89 2.83
N GLY A 341 16.27 -7.89 1.52
CA GLY A 341 15.42 -6.91 0.85
C GLY A 341 13.92 -7.18 0.99
N GLY A 342 13.50 -8.43 1.25
CA GLY A 342 12.09 -8.77 1.45
C GLY A 342 11.56 -8.38 2.84
N VAL A 343 12.45 -8.40 3.85
CA VAL A 343 12.13 -8.09 5.26
C VAL A 343 12.51 -6.64 5.62
N SER A 344 13.55 -6.09 5.01
CA SER A 344 13.98 -4.70 5.22
C SER A 344 13.10 -3.69 4.50
N ARG A 345 12.95 -2.50 5.10
CA ARG A 345 12.28 -1.35 4.48
C ARG A 345 13.15 -0.61 3.45
N ASN A 346 14.46 -0.90 3.41
CA ASN A 346 15.41 -0.25 2.50
C ASN A 346 15.86 -1.21 1.40
N THR A 347 15.08 -1.28 0.32
CA THR A 347 15.31 -2.20 -0.80
C THR A 347 16.29 -1.67 -1.86
N ASP A 348 16.74 -0.42 -1.74
CA ASP A 348 17.42 0.30 -2.84
C ASP A 348 18.85 -0.19 -3.14
N HIS A 349 19.47 -0.95 -2.23
CA HIS A 349 20.86 -1.39 -2.36
C HIS A 349 21.02 -2.83 -2.85
N HIS A 350 19.96 -3.64 -2.80
CA HIS A 350 20.02 -5.04 -3.21
C HIS A 350 19.58 -5.23 -4.67
N PRO A 351 20.23 -6.12 -5.43
CA PRO A 351 19.76 -6.48 -6.76
C PRO A 351 18.35 -7.08 -6.64
N ALA A 352 17.45 -6.62 -7.51
CA ALA A 352 16.09 -7.12 -7.60
C ALA A 352 15.79 -7.48 -9.05
N PHE A 353 14.95 -8.49 -9.22
CA PHE A 353 14.51 -8.99 -10.51
C PHE A 353 12.99 -8.98 -10.59
N PHE A 354 12.47 -8.88 -11.80
CA PHE A 354 11.05 -8.86 -12.10
C PHE A 354 10.76 -9.97 -13.09
N ALA A 355 9.78 -10.80 -12.78
CA ALA A 355 9.34 -11.87 -13.66
C ALA A 355 7.86 -11.71 -13.99
N VAL A 356 7.50 -11.98 -15.25
CA VAL A 356 6.11 -12.10 -15.66
C VAL A 356 5.77 -13.58 -15.74
N TYR A 357 4.80 -14.02 -14.94
CA TYR A 357 4.39 -15.41 -14.83
C TYR A 357 2.94 -15.59 -15.28
N ASN A 358 2.70 -16.50 -16.22
CA ASN A 358 1.37 -16.88 -16.64
C ASN A 358 0.85 -18.00 -15.73
N MET A 359 -0.21 -17.71 -14.98
CA MET A 359 -0.81 -18.66 -14.07
C MET A 359 -1.46 -19.83 -14.81
N GLU A 360 -2.07 -19.61 -15.98
CA GLU A 360 -2.76 -20.65 -16.73
C GLU A 360 -1.79 -21.67 -17.34
N THR A 361 -0.78 -21.21 -18.08
CA THR A 361 0.20 -22.09 -18.73
C THR A 361 1.28 -22.59 -17.78
N THR A 362 1.44 -21.95 -16.62
CA THR A 362 2.51 -22.18 -15.64
C THR A 362 3.92 -21.90 -16.17
N GLU A 363 4.04 -20.86 -16.99
CA GLU A 363 5.27 -20.48 -17.68
C GLU A 363 5.68 -19.05 -17.34
N PHE A 364 7.00 -18.83 -17.30
CA PHE A 364 7.54 -17.47 -17.30
C PHE A 364 7.54 -16.93 -18.73
N ILE A 365 7.11 -15.68 -18.87
CA ILE A 365 7.09 -14.94 -20.14
C ILE A 365 8.31 -14.05 -20.26
N ALA A 366 8.72 -13.42 -19.14
CA ALA A 366 9.82 -12.47 -19.12
C ALA A 366 10.53 -12.48 -17.77
N PHE A 367 11.82 -12.14 -17.78
CA PHE A 367 12.65 -11.98 -16.59
C PHE A 367 13.63 -10.82 -16.78
N TYR A 368 13.53 -9.80 -15.94
CA TYR A 368 14.25 -8.54 -16.04
C TYR A 368 15.00 -8.23 -14.75
N GLN A 369 16.20 -7.68 -14.86
CA GLN A 369 16.84 -6.99 -13.74
C GLN A 369 16.19 -5.62 -13.50
N ASN A 370 16.22 -5.09 -12.28
CA ASN A 370 15.66 -3.77 -11.96
C ASN A 370 16.30 -2.58 -12.70
N SER A 371 17.43 -2.79 -13.35
CA SER A 371 18.11 -1.83 -14.22
C SER A 371 17.88 -2.05 -15.71
N ALA A 372 16.98 -2.95 -16.10
CA ALA A 372 16.71 -3.26 -17.50
C ALA A 372 15.95 -2.11 -18.18
N ASP A 373 16.55 -1.55 -19.24
CA ASP A 373 15.96 -0.47 -20.03
C ASP A 373 14.64 -0.90 -20.70
N GLU A 374 14.54 -2.16 -21.13
CA GLU A 374 13.34 -2.73 -21.75
C GLU A 374 12.12 -2.69 -20.81
N LEU A 375 12.28 -3.13 -19.56
CA LEU A 375 11.23 -3.06 -18.55
C LEU A 375 10.80 -1.61 -18.30
N TYR A 376 11.77 -0.70 -18.24
CA TYR A 376 11.46 0.72 -18.11
C TYR A 376 10.71 1.28 -19.31
N HIS A 377 11.05 0.89 -20.55
CA HIS A 377 10.32 1.34 -21.73
C HIS A 377 8.88 0.81 -21.75
N LEU A 378 8.66 -0.45 -21.37
CA LEU A 378 7.32 -1.00 -21.17
C LEU A 378 6.54 -0.22 -20.11
N PHE A 379 7.17 0.11 -18.98
CA PHE A 379 6.58 0.94 -17.95
C PHE A 379 6.30 2.38 -18.42
N GLU A 380 7.21 3.01 -19.17
CA GLU A 380 7.06 4.36 -19.71
C GLU A 380 5.86 4.42 -20.67
N GLN A 381 5.70 3.41 -21.52
CA GLN A 381 4.64 3.34 -22.53
C GLN A 381 3.29 2.89 -21.94
N PHE A 382 3.29 1.93 -21.01
CA PHE A 382 2.08 1.24 -20.53
C PHE A 382 1.82 1.36 -19.02
N CYS A 383 2.36 2.38 -18.34
CA CYS A 383 2.24 2.60 -16.88
C CYS A 383 0.84 2.36 -16.30
N ASP A 384 -0.17 2.77 -17.04
CA ASP A 384 -1.57 2.62 -16.68
C ASP A 384 -2.02 1.17 -16.47
N HIS A 385 -1.43 0.23 -17.21
CA HIS A 385 -1.69 -1.21 -17.08
C HIS A 385 -1.08 -1.76 -15.77
N PHE A 386 0.00 -1.14 -15.27
CA PHE A 386 0.56 -1.46 -13.95
C PHE A 386 -0.26 -0.89 -12.78
N HIS A 387 -1.27 -0.05 -13.01
CA HIS A 387 -2.15 0.39 -11.93
C HIS A 387 -3.42 -0.48 -11.83
N ALA A 388 -3.55 -1.51 -12.70
CA ALA A 388 -4.39 -2.71 -12.63
C ALA A 388 -5.73 -2.56 -11.87
N THR A 389 -6.44 -1.46 -12.12
CA THR A 389 -7.77 -1.17 -11.58
C THR A 389 -8.73 -1.13 -12.76
N SER A 390 -9.93 -1.71 -12.62
CA SER A 390 -11.02 -1.53 -13.57
C SER A 390 -11.32 -0.05 -13.76
N ARG A 391 -10.80 0.54 -14.86
CA ARG A 391 -10.97 1.96 -15.23
C ARG A 391 -12.37 2.31 -15.72
N ASN A 392 -13.32 1.40 -15.55
CA ASN A 392 -14.68 1.59 -15.99
C ASN A 392 -15.39 2.70 -15.20
N LEU A 393 -14.82 3.15 -14.09
CA LEU A 393 -15.43 4.10 -13.17
C LEU A 393 -14.85 5.50 -13.34
N LEU A 394 -15.76 6.48 -13.43
CA LEU A 394 -15.43 7.85 -13.79
C LEU A 394 -14.46 8.53 -12.83
N TYR A 395 -14.55 8.25 -11.52
CA TYR A 395 -13.73 8.90 -10.49
C TYR A 395 -12.30 8.34 -10.41
N MET A 396 -12.08 7.09 -10.83
CA MET A 396 -10.73 6.50 -10.93
C MET A 396 -9.85 7.22 -11.94
N ASN A 397 -10.45 7.91 -12.91
CA ASN A 397 -9.72 8.68 -13.92
C ASN A 397 -9.01 9.92 -13.34
N PHE A 398 -9.31 10.34 -12.11
CA PHE A 398 -8.58 11.43 -11.44
C PHE A 398 -7.18 11.03 -10.98
N ILE A 399 -6.89 9.72 -10.88
CA ILE A 399 -5.56 9.21 -10.57
C ILE A 399 -4.63 9.55 -11.74
N SER A 400 -3.62 10.38 -11.48
CA SER A 400 -2.69 10.86 -12.49
C SER A 400 -1.49 9.94 -12.64
N SER A 401 -1.19 9.55 -13.87
CA SER A 401 0.01 8.82 -14.29
C SER A 401 0.67 9.55 -15.47
N HIS A 402 1.91 9.22 -15.80
CA HIS A 402 2.55 9.75 -17.01
C HIS A 402 1.94 9.23 -18.32
N SER A 403 1.10 8.18 -18.27
CA SER A 403 0.38 7.68 -19.45
C SER A 403 -0.94 8.43 -19.69
N ASN A 404 -1.60 8.92 -18.63
CA ASN A 404 -2.91 9.59 -18.75
C ASN A 404 -2.89 11.10 -18.48
N ASN A 405 -1.76 11.66 -18.04
CA ASN A 405 -1.65 13.06 -17.64
C ASN A 405 -0.38 13.71 -18.21
N VAL A 406 -0.57 14.77 -19.03
CA VAL A 406 0.53 15.49 -19.69
C VAL A 406 1.49 16.14 -18.69
N TYR A 407 0.98 16.63 -17.56
CA TYR A 407 1.83 17.28 -16.55
C TYR A 407 2.68 16.25 -15.78
N ALA A 408 2.14 15.08 -15.51
CA ALA A 408 2.88 13.97 -14.92
C ALA A 408 3.97 13.49 -15.89
N LEU A 409 3.66 13.42 -17.19
CA LEU A 409 4.61 13.09 -18.25
C LEU A 409 5.73 14.13 -18.37
N GLU A 410 5.41 15.43 -18.30
CA GLU A 410 6.42 16.50 -18.29
C GLU A 410 7.34 16.40 -17.06
N GLN A 411 6.79 16.08 -15.89
CA GLN A 411 7.57 15.86 -14.67
C GLN A 411 8.49 14.64 -14.79
N LEU A 412 8.02 13.55 -15.38
CA LEU A 412 8.84 12.37 -15.69
C LEU A 412 9.99 12.74 -16.64
N ARG A 413 9.69 13.44 -17.74
CA ARG A 413 10.69 13.92 -18.71
C ARG A 413 11.71 14.86 -18.08
N SER A 414 11.27 15.77 -17.22
CA SER A 414 12.18 16.64 -16.46
C SER A 414 13.05 15.87 -15.48
N THR A 415 12.53 14.80 -14.87
CA THR A 415 13.31 13.96 -13.96
C THR A 415 14.37 13.19 -14.74
N LYS A 416 13.99 12.64 -15.90
CA LYS A 416 14.85 11.92 -16.83
C LYS A 416 15.99 12.80 -17.36
N SER A 417 15.70 14.05 -17.77
CA SER A 417 16.72 14.97 -18.29
C SER A 417 17.70 15.49 -17.23
N LYS A 418 17.28 15.54 -15.96
CA LYS A 418 18.13 15.95 -14.83
C LYS A 418 18.93 14.79 -14.21
N ALA A 419 18.69 13.56 -14.63
CA ALA A 419 19.38 12.41 -14.08
C ALA A 419 20.83 12.36 -14.57
N GLY A 420 21.78 12.18 -13.65
CA GLY A 420 23.20 12.05 -13.99
C GLY A 420 23.55 10.73 -14.70
N SER A 421 22.72 9.69 -14.53
CA SER A 421 22.87 8.39 -15.18
C SER A 421 21.49 7.81 -15.50
N PHE A 422 21.32 7.32 -16.73
CA PHE A 422 20.07 6.67 -17.14
C PHE A 422 19.79 5.40 -16.34
N THR A 423 20.81 4.58 -16.09
CA THR A 423 20.69 3.35 -15.28
C THR A 423 20.24 3.65 -13.85
N GLN A 424 20.78 4.69 -13.21
CA GLN A 424 20.34 5.10 -11.87
C GLN A 424 18.90 5.62 -11.88
N PHE A 425 18.52 6.35 -12.93
CA PHE A 425 17.14 6.79 -13.13
C PHE A 425 16.18 5.61 -13.31
N VAL A 426 16.52 4.62 -14.15
CA VAL A 426 15.74 3.39 -14.33
C VAL A 426 15.57 2.66 -13.00
N LYS A 427 16.65 2.41 -12.26
CA LYS A 427 16.58 1.77 -10.93
C LYS A 427 15.60 2.51 -10.01
N LYS A 428 15.71 3.85 -9.93
CA LYS A 428 14.81 4.68 -9.12
C LYS A 428 13.34 4.58 -9.56
N MET A 429 13.07 4.56 -10.87
CA MET A 429 11.72 4.42 -11.39
C MET A 429 11.14 3.02 -11.14
N MET A 430 11.97 1.99 -11.21
CA MET A 430 11.54 0.59 -10.99
C MET A 430 11.38 0.24 -9.50
N THR A 431 11.90 1.05 -8.56
CA THR A 431 11.72 0.82 -7.12
C THR A 431 10.24 0.71 -6.73
N SER A 432 9.35 1.48 -7.38
CA SER A 432 7.92 1.46 -7.06
C SER A 432 7.19 0.21 -7.55
N LEU A 433 7.79 -0.56 -8.46
CA LEU A 433 7.23 -1.81 -8.94
C LEU A 433 7.58 -2.98 -8.01
N PRO A 434 6.65 -3.94 -7.84
CA PRO A 434 5.24 -3.85 -8.19
C PRO A 434 4.50 -2.81 -7.34
N PHE A 435 3.44 -2.20 -7.87
CA PHE A 435 2.69 -1.18 -7.13
C PHE A 435 1.94 -1.79 -5.94
N SER A 436 1.71 -0.99 -4.90
CA SER A 436 0.77 -1.36 -3.84
C SER A 436 -0.66 -1.07 -4.28
N CYS A 437 -1.53 -2.07 -4.17
CA CYS A 437 -2.93 -1.99 -4.57
C CYS A 437 -3.67 -0.88 -3.80
N GLN A 438 -4.50 -0.10 -4.52
CA GLN A 438 -5.33 0.99 -3.97
C GLN A 438 -4.60 1.96 -3.02
N SER A 439 -3.34 2.26 -3.35
CA SER A 439 -2.47 3.13 -2.55
C SER A 439 -2.59 4.62 -2.90
N GLN A 440 -3.35 4.97 -3.94
CA GLN A 440 -3.54 6.33 -4.42
C GLN A 440 -5.00 6.76 -4.24
N SER A 441 -5.20 7.98 -3.71
CA SER A 441 -6.52 8.59 -3.59
C SER A 441 -7.06 8.99 -4.97
N PRO A 442 -8.29 8.59 -5.34
CA PRO A 442 -8.94 9.02 -6.58
C PRO A 442 -9.57 10.43 -6.46
N SER A 443 -9.12 11.24 -5.50
CA SER A 443 -9.66 12.57 -5.31
C SER A 443 -9.30 13.52 -6.46
N PRO A 444 -10.27 14.29 -7.00
CA PRO A 444 -10.02 15.27 -8.06
C PRO A 444 -9.05 16.36 -7.64
N TYR A 445 -8.86 16.58 -6.34
CA TYR A 445 -7.90 17.57 -5.82
C TYR A 445 -6.44 17.15 -6.02
N PHE A 446 -6.19 15.86 -6.27
CA PHE A 446 -4.88 15.34 -6.65
C PHE A 446 -4.67 15.18 -8.16
N ASP A 447 -5.69 15.47 -8.98
CA ASP A 447 -5.54 15.45 -10.43
C ASP A 447 -4.61 16.58 -10.89
N GLN A 448 -3.44 16.21 -11.40
CA GLN A 448 -2.43 17.17 -11.85
C GLN A 448 -2.87 17.99 -13.08
N SER A 449 -3.96 17.58 -13.75
CA SER A 449 -4.59 18.35 -14.82
C SER A 449 -5.41 19.53 -14.30
N LEU A 450 -5.88 19.46 -13.05
CA LEU A 450 -6.69 20.50 -12.41
C LEU A 450 -5.84 21.47 -11.62
N PHE A 451 -4.97 20.92 -10.77
CA PHE A 451 -4.23 21.71 -9.80
C PHE A 451 -2.72 21.43 -9.88
N ARG A 452 -1.94 22.48 -9.67
CA ARG A 452 -0.53 22.41 -9.31
C ARG A 452 -0.43 22.57 -7.80
N PHE A 453 0.21 21.60 -7.15
CA PHE A 453 0.53 21.58 -5.71
C PHE A 453 1.95 21.04 -5.51
N ASP A 454 2.50 21.16 -4.30
CA ASP A 454 3.82 20.64 -3.97
C ASP A 454 3.71 19.18 -3.49
N GLU A 455 4.17 18.25 -4.33
CA GLU A 455 4.12 16.81 -4.05
C GLU A 455 4.95 16.36 -2.84
N LYS A 456 5.92 17.19 -2.42
CA LYS A 456 6.72 16.93 -1.21
C LYS A 456 5.89 17.13 0.05
N LEU A 457 4.94 18.07 0.00
CA LEU A 457 4.07 18.43 1.12
C LEU A 457 2.81 17.58 1.16
N ILE A 458 2.27 17.21 -0.01
CA ILE A 458 1.03 16.45 -0.14
C ILE A 458 1.04 15.60 -1.39
N SER A 459 0.49 14.39 -1.35
CA SER A 459 0.47 13.50 -2.50
C SER A 459 -0.80 12.67 -2.50
N ALA A 460 -1.20 12.19 -3.69
CA ALA A 460 -2.27 11.21 -3.82
C ALA A 460 -1.95 9.89 -3.11
N THR A 461 -0.67 9.54 -2.99
CA THR A 461 -0.26 8.32 -2.29
C THR A 461 -0.54 8.43 -0.80
N ASP A 462 -1.19 7.41 -0.26
CA ASP A 462 -1.56 7.28 1.15
C ASP A 462 -0.32 7.08 2.04
N ARG A 463 0.40 8.18 2.28
CA ARG A 463 1.60 8.25 3.12
C ARG A 463 1.62 9.51 3.95
N HIS A 464 2.08 9.33 5.17
CA HIS A 464 2.43 10.39 6.11
C HIS A 464 3.50 11.33 5.54
N ARG A 465 3.35 12.64 5.79
CA ARG A 465 4.27 13.70 5.37
C ARG A 465 4.77 14.50 6.57
N GLN A 466 5.94 15.11 6.45
CA GLN A 466 6.41 16.05 7.48
C GLN A 466 5.43 17.23 7.56
N SER A 467 5.01 17.58 8.77
CA SER A 467 4.10 18.71 8.99
C SER A 467 4.82 20.01 8.68
N THR A 468 4.16 20.90 7.95
CA THR A 468 4.67 22.23 7.64
C THR A 468 3.77 23.31 8.20
N GLU A 469 4.36 24.39 8.71
CA GLU A 469 3.60 25.58 9.15
C GLU A 469 3.01 26.35 7.95
N HIS A 470 3.65 26.23 6.79
CA HIS A 470 3.24 26.95 5.59
C HIS A 470 1.99 26.32 4.95
N PRO A 471 1.06 27.15 4.43
CA PRO A 471 -0.11 26.64 3.75
C PRO A 471 0.26 25.95 2.43
N ILE A 472 -0.31 24.76 2.23
CA ILE A 472 -0.20 23.99 0.99
C ILE A 472 -1.15 24.62 -0.03
N LYS A 473 -0.61 25.11 -1.16
CA LYS A 473 -1.36 25.87 -2.17
C LYS A 473 -1.78 24.98 -3.33
N PHE A 474 -3.04 25.07 -3.73
CA PHE A 474 -3.57 24.44 -4.94
C PHE A 474 -3.84 25.52 -5.98
N ILE A 475 -2.99 25.57 -7.00
CA ILE A 475 -3.01 26.60 -8.06
C ILE A 475 -3.67 26.00 -9.30
N SER A 476 -4.58 26.73 -9.95
CA SER A 476 -5.21 26.26 -11.18
C SER A 476 -4.19 26.05 -12.30
N ARG A 477 -4.25 24.90 -12.98
CA ARG A 477 -3.47 24.66 -14.22
C ARG A 477 -4.01 25.46 -15.40
N ARG A 478 -5.34 25.59 -15.50
CA ARG A 478 -6.00 26.29 -16.60
C ARG A 478 -5.80 27.80 -16.57
N HIS A 479 -5.76 28.39 -15.37
CA HIS A 479 -5.46 29.80 -15.16
C HIS A 479 -4.21 29.92 -14.28
N PRO A 480 -3.00 29.87 -14.89
CA PRO A 480 -1.75 29.99 -14.14
C PRO A 480 -1.77 31.20 -13.22
N ASN A 481 -1.18 31.06 -12.03
CA ASN A 481 -1.17 32.07 -10.95
C ASN A 481 -2.50 32.29 -10.22
N THR A 482 -3.57 31.58 -10.58
CA THR A 482 -4.82 31.61 -9.81
C THR A 482 -4.78 30.60 -8.67
N LEU A 483 -4.59 31.08 -7.44
CA LEU A 483 -4.77 30.27 -6.24
C LEU A 483 -6.25 29.89 -6.09
N LYS A 484 -6.56 28.59 -6.06
CA LYS A 484 -7.94 28.10 -5.94
C LYS A 484 -8.33 27.84 -4.48
N PHE A 485 -7.47 27.17 -3.73
CA PHE A 485 -7.62 26.99 -2.30
C PHE A 485 -6.26 26.67 -1.66
N LYS A 486 -6.22 26.67 -0.33
CA LYS A 486 -5.04 26.30 0.44
C LYS A 486 -5.44 25.46 1.65
N ILE A 487 -4.59 24.51 2.01
CA ILE A 487 -4.72 23.73 3.24
C ILE A 487 -3.68 24.20 4.24
N LYS A 488 -4.14 24.53 5.43
CA LYS A 488 -3.29 24.87 6.57
C LYS A 488 -3.38 23.72 7.58
N PRO A 489 -2.31 22.93 7.74
CA PRO A 489 -2.36 21.81 8.68
C PRO A 489 -2.23 22.27 10.14
N VAL A 490 -1.56 23.40 10.42
CA VAL A 490 -1.41 23.97 11.77
C VAL A 490 -2.25 25.26 11.89
N LEU A 491 -2.82 25.52 13.07
CA LEU A 491 -3.38 26.83 13.42
C LEU A 491 -2.27 27.89 13.28
N PRO A 492 -2.49 29.04 12.63
CA PRO A 492 -1.54 30.13 12.73
C PRO A 492 -1.52 30.63 14.18
N ASP A 493 -0.33 30.60 14.80
CA ASP A 493 -0.08 31.33 16.03
C ASP A 493 -0.32 32.81 15.72
N HIS A 494 -1.41 33.34 16.29
CA HIS A 494 -2.03 34.66 16.06
C HIS A 494 -2.95 34.82 14.83
N PRO A 495 -4.21 35.28 15.04
CA PRO A 495 -4.96 35.90 13.97
C PRO A 495 -4.21 37.15 13.51
N PHE A 496 -4.04 37.31 12.19
CA PHE A 496 -3.62 38.58 11.60
C PHE A 496 -4.69 39.64 11.94
N VAL A 497 -4.52 40.33 13.08
CA VAL A 497 -5.07 41.66 13.27
C VAL A 497 -4.25 42.55 12.36
N GLY A 498 -4.86 43.09 11.31
CA GLY A 498 -4.24 44.15 10.52
C GLY A 498 -3.94 45.32 11.45
N VAL A 499 -2.67 45.61 11.70
CA VAL A 499 -2.25 46.81 12.42
C VAL A 499 -1.36 47.62 11.50
N THR A 500 -1.94 48.70 11.00
CA THR A 500 -1.24 49.88 10.50
C THR A 500 -0.26 50.39 11.56
N GLY A 501 1.01 50.51 11.18
CA GLY A 501 2.03 51.43 11.72
C GLY A 501 2.14 51.64 13.23
N ASN A 502 3.22 51.12 13.84
CA ASN A 502 4.37 51.90 14.30
C ASN A 502 5.28 51.08 15.23
N TRP A 503 6.58 51.25 15.03
CA TRP A 503 7.64 50.66 15.83
C TRP A 503 7.85 51.42 17.14
N VAL A 504 7.80 50.74 18.29
CA VAL A 504 8.62 51.08 19.47
C VAL A 504 9.00 49.78 20.22
N THR A 505 10.26 49.75 20.67
CA THR A 505 11.07 48.63 21.17
C THR A 505 11.01 48.34 22.69
N LYS A 506 11.36 47.08 23.03
CA LYS A 506 12.16 46.54 24.18
C LYS A 506 11.52 46.27 25.57
N SER A 507 11.64 45.00 26.03
CA SER A 507 12.51 44.50 27.15
C SER A 507 11.98 43.12 27.65
N PHE A 508 12.64 41.97 27.46
CA PHE A 508 13.83 41.35 28.12
C PHE A 508 13.66 40.93 29.62
N ILE A 509 13.79 39.60 29.83
CA ILE A 509 14.25 38.79 31.00
C ILE A 509 13.25 38.34 32.08
N GLY A 510 13.21 37.00 32.26
CA GLY A 510 12.80 36.31 33.49
C GLY A 510 12.98 34.78 33.45
N ASN A 511 14.23 34.29 33.56
CA ASN A 511 14.73 33.01 34.14
C ASN A 511 13.98 31.69 33.84
N LEU A 512 14.51 30.68 33.15
CA LEU A 512 15.69 29.83 33.39
C LEU A 512 15.99 29.50 34.86
N LEU A 513 15.39 28.40 35.37
CA LEU A 513 16.00 27.35 36.21
C LEU A 513 14.92 26.52 36.93
N LYS A 514 14.78 25.23 36.56
CA LYS A 514 14.93 24.06 37.46
C LYS A 514 14.54 22.77 36.74
N GLN A 515 15.57 22.06 36.28
CA GLN A 515 15.58 20.60 36.15
C GLN A 515 15.74 19.96 37.55
N LEU A 516 15.40 18.67 37.60
CA LEU A 516 15.59 17.67 38.67
C LEU A 516 14.58 17.69 39.82
N TYR A 517 13.72 16.67 39.86
CA TYR A 517 13.66 15.72 40.98
C TYR A 517 13.27 14.31 40.50
N PHE A 518 13.71 13.35 41.30
CA PHE A 518 14.00 11.94 41.06
C PHE A 518 12.82 10.99 40.80
N VAL A 519 13.19 9.89 40.14
CA VAL A 519 12.58 8.55 40.19
C VAL A 519 12.51 8.02 41.63
N ILE A 520 11.35 7.54 42.05
CA ILE A 520 11.23 6.46 43.05
C ILE A 520 10.43 5.34 42.39
N LEU A 521 11.10 4.21 42.18
CA LEU A 521 10.51 2.91 41.91
C LEU A 521 9.88 2.42 43.23
N ASP A 522 8.65 1.94 43.16
CA ASP A 522 8.24 0.85 44.05
C ASP A 522 7.62 -0.26 43.21
N LEU A 523 8.20 -1.44 43.36
CA LEU A 523 7.85 -2.69 42.73
C LEU A 523 6.83 -3.37 43.64
N ASP A 524 5.61 -3.58 43.18
CA ASP A 524 4.86 -4.83 43.42
C ASP A 524 3.48 -4.80 42.76
N SER A 525 3.43 -5.22 41.51
CA SER A 525 2.36 -6.07 40.95
C SER A 525 2.71 -6.37 39.48
N ARG A 526 2.69 -7.65 39.14
CA ARG A 526 3.05 -8.16 37.83
C ARG A 526 1.99 -7.78 36.82
N ASP A 527 2.26 -6.80 35.97
CA ASP A 527 1.61 -6.62 34.67
C ASP A 527 2.57 -5.85 33.74
N PHE A 528 3.27 -6.58 32.87
CA PHE A 528 4.13 -5.98 31.84
C PHE A 528 3.26 -5.53 30.67
N ILE A 529 2.91 -4.24 30.63
CA ILE A 529 2.31 -3.60 29.45
C ILE A 529 3.43 -3.36 28.43
N TYR A 530 3.53 -4.21 27.41
CA TYR A 530 4.36 -3.96 26.24
C TYR A 530 3.70 -2.88 25.36
N ILE A 531 4.09 -1.62 25.57
CA ILE A 531 3.79 -0.53 24.64
C ILE A 531 4.72 -0.67 23.44
N PHE A 532 4.19 -1.08 22.29
CA PHE A 532 4.92 -1.05 21.03
C PHE A 532 5.28 0.40 20.68
N VAL A 533 6.57 0.69 20.80
CA VAL A 533 7.19 1.93 20.35
C VAL A 533 6.99 2.04 18.84
N CYS A 534 6.36 3.13 18.43
CA CYS A 534 6.28 3.56 17.04
C CYS A 534 7.70 3.90 16.56
N ILE A 535 8.42 2.91 16.01
CA ILE A 535 9.70 3.16 15.35
C ILE A 535 9.40 3.76 13.97
N GLN A 536 9.33 5.09 13.95
CA GLN A 536 9.69 5.87 12.78
C GLN A 536 11.21 5.99 12.74
N THR A 537 11.84 5.32 11.79
CA THR A 537 13.17 5.65 11.28
C THR A 537 13.12 5.42 9.76
N GLY A 538 13.70 6.25 8.90
CA GLY A 538 15.09 6.70 9.01
C GLY A 538 15.36 8.22 9.04
N PRO A 539 16.60 8.56 9.46
CA PRO A 539 17.19 9.87 9.33
C PRO A 539 17.92 10.00 7.97
N GLU A 540 17.81 11.16 7.32
CA GLU A 540 18.99 11.70 6.62
C GLU A 540 19.68 12.65 7.59
N ALA A 541 20.98 12.42 7.77
CA ALA A 541 21.82 13.15 8.70
C ALA A 541 22.00 14.61 8.26
N GLY A 542 21.82 15.53 9.20
CA GLY A 542 22.21 16.93 9.05
C GLY A 542 21.45 17.88 9.98
N GLY A 543 22.10 18.28 11.08
CA GLY A 543 21.70 19.41 11.91
C GLY A 543 20.93 19.05 13.18
N ALA A 544 21.60 19.24 14.33
CA ALA A 544 20.99 19.18 15.64
C ALA A 544 20.01 20.36 15.80
N ASP A 545 18.71 20.08 15.80
CA ASP A 545 17.73 20.90 16.50
C ASP A 545 16.58 20.02 17.02
N GLY A 546 16.38 20.02 18.34
CA GLY A 546 15.53 19.10 19.08
C GLY A 546 14.04 19.41 19.01
N GLN A 547 13.49 19.70 17.82
CA GLN A 547 12.04 19.78 17.64
C GLN A 547 11.44 18.40 17.39
N THR A 548 10.46 18.01 18.20
CA THR A 548 9.63 16.82 17.96
C THR A 548 9.02 16.88 16.56
N LYS A 549 9.45 15.97 15.67
CA LYS A 549 8.97 15.92 14.28
C LYS A 549 7.46 15.66 14.26
N LYS A 550 6.67 16.68 13.94
CA LYS A 550 5.23 16.55 13.68
C LYS A 550 5.02 15.96 12.29
N ILE A 551 4.10 15.01 12.17
CA ILE A 551 3.72 14.39 10.90
C ILE A 551 2.26 14.73 10.60
N SER A 552 1.93 14.88 9.32
CA SER A 552 0.56 15.10 8.85
C SER A 552 0.14 14.03 7.85
N SER A 553 -1.14 13.68 7.90
CA SER A 553 -1.84 12.87 6.91
C SER A 553 -3.03 13.67 6.37
N PHE A 554 -3.36 13.44 5.10
CA PHE A 554 -4.40 14.19 4.42
C PHE A 554 -5.37 13.24 3.75
N LEU A 555 -6.64 13.28 4.13
CA LEU A 555 -7.69 12.45 3.57
C LEU A 555 -8.63 13.34 2.77
N PHE A 556 -8.60 13.26 1.46
CA PHE A 556 -9.55 13.99 0.61
C PHE A 556 -10.68 13.06 0.18
N HIS A 557 -11.90 13.55 0.31
CA HIS A 557 -13.05 12.84 -0.20
C HIS A 557 -12.98 12.78 -1.75
N PRO A 558 -13.30 11.64 -2.37
CA PRO A 558 -13.19 11.49 -3.83
C PRO A 558 -14.27 12.23 -4.64
N ILE A 559 -15.25 12.85 -3.98
CA ILE A 559 -16.46 13.38 -4.64
C ILE A 559 -16.82 14.75 -4.07
N PHE A 560 -16.93 14.86 -2.74
CA PHE A 560 -17.28 16.12 -2.09
C PHE A 560 -16.06 17.02 -1.90
N PRO A 561 -16.25 18.35 -1.84
CA PRO A 561 -15.18 19.28 -1.50
C PRO A 561 -14.93 19.26 0.01
N LEU A 562 -14.46 18.11 0.48
CA LEU A 562 -14.20 17.77 1.88
C LEU A 562 -12.81 17.15 1.97
N ALA A 563 -12.03 17.62 2.93
CA ALA A 563 -10.74 17.01 3.28
C ALA A 563 -10.49 17.09 4.78
N LEU A 564 -9.76 16.11 5.30
CA LEU A 564 -9.24 16.07 6.66
C LEU A 564 -7.73 16.30 6.61
N SER A 565 -7.22 17.20 7.43
CA SER A 565 -5.79 17.22 7.78
C SER A 565 -5.64 16.72 9.20
N ILE A 566 -4.86 15.66 9.40
CA ILE A 566 -4.68 15.01 10.69
C ILE A 566 -3.21 15.12 11.05
N GLN A 567 -2.91 15.80 12.15
CA GLN A 567 -1.56 15.94 12.69
C GLN A 567 -1.33 14.90 13.77
N HIS A 568 -0.21 14.19 13.65
CA HIS A 568 0.23 13.18 14.59
C HIS A 568 1.42 13.74 15.37
N THR A 569 1.28 13.82 16.68
CA THR A 569 2.33 14.20 17.61
C THR A 569 2.57 13.04 18.57
N LEU A 570 3.84 12.72 18.81
CA LEU A 570 4.21 11.61 19.69
C LEU A 570 3.59 11.81 21.08
N LEU A 571 2.90 10.78 21.59
CA LEU A 571 2.25 10.76 22.92
C LEU A 571 1.13 11.79 23.12
N GLN A 572 0.63 12.45 22.08
CA GLN A 572 -0.52 13.36 22.15
C GLN A 572 -1.64 12.89 21.22
N PRO A 573 -2.91 13.20 21.54
CA PRO A 573 -4.02 12.99 20.62
C PRO A 573 -3.78 13.68 19.28
N SER A 574 -4.23 13.05 18.20
CA SER A 574 -4.12 13.65 16.88
C SER A 574 -4.99 14.90 16.78
N VAL A 575 -4.47 15.94 16.14
CA VAL A 575 -5.22 17.17 15.87
C VAL A 575 -5.85 17.07 14.50
N VAL A 576 -7.17 17.20 14.42
CA VAL A 576 -7.93 17.09 13.16
C VAL A 576 -8.48 18.45 12.77
N ASN A 577 -8.25 18.84 11.51
CA ASN A 577 -8.93 19.96 10.87
C ASN A 577 -9.80 19.43 9.73
N ILE A 578 -10.96 20.05 9.55
CA ILE A 578 -11.90 19.74 8.48
C ILE A 578 -11.94 20.91 7.50
N HIS A 579 -11.57 20.65 6.25
CA HIS A 579 -11.63 21.59 5.14
C HIS A 579 -12.85 21.26 4.28
N PHE A 580 -13.75 22.20 4.12
CA PHE A 580 -15.00 21.96 3.37
C PHE A 580 -15.42 23.19 2.57
N ARG A 581 -16.43 23.04 1.71
CA ARG A 581 -17.06 24.16 1.01
C ARG A 581 -18.35 24.58 1.72
N ARG A 582 -18.45 25.86 2.09
CA ARG A 582 -19.69 26.49 2.61
C ARG A 582 -20.70 26.69 1.49
#